data_AF-A0A0K8QS24-F1
#
_entry.id   AF-A0A0K8QS24-F1
#
_cell.length_a   1.000
_cell.length_b   1.000
_cell.length_c   1.000
_cell.angle_alpha   90.00
_cell.angle_beta   90.00
_cell.angle_gamma   90.00
#
_symmetry.space_group_name_H-M   'P 1'
#
loop_
_entity.id
_entity.type
_entity.pdbx_description
1 polymer ?
#
loop_
_entity_poly.entity_id
_entity_poly.type
_entity_poly.pdbx_seq_one_letter_code
_entity_poly.pdbx_strand_id
1 'polypeptide(L)'
;MNKEKNSFLRITFGRIIPFILLTYFVYYTVFYTVAIRSQLKEWNSVESADTIRYTEEEWQLIRNKTFLDARLVMSASDSIGMTINLRDSLVQLEMKGVVLRQVKFDKFEMSRFYKGLTPVAYANHFSTPFTIGEIEGSIVKEPITVRKVPKDTIEAAQNEVKVDTTGVEFVEWHFTLDSALMVSFVQSDQLNGPVTLATLKYRFRRHLKTLIETNRSTLRFRKPDLYPEMTIFIPANEAKSFYRALPPRGQVVLKL
;
A
#
# COMPACT_ATOMS: atom_id res chain seq x y z
N MET A 1 31.84 41.87 -19.89
CA MET A 1 30.65 41.13 -20.33
C MET A 1 30.35 39.88 -19.47
N ASN A 2 30.56 39.93 -18.13
CA ASN A 2 30.37 38.76 -17.24
C ASN A 2 29.47 39.04 -16.00
N LYS A 3 29.13 40.31 -15.72
CA LYS A 3 28.26 40.69 -14.58
C LYS A 3 26.76 40.50 -14.87
N GLU A 4 26.32 40.75 -16.10
CA GLU A 4 24.90 40.59 -16.47
C GLU A 4 24.45 39.13 -16.49
N LYS A 5 25.33 38.22 -16.94
CA LYS A 5 25.04 36.77 -16.97
C LYS A 5 24.82 36.18 -15.58
N ASN A 6 25.60 36.63 -14.57
CA ASN A 6 25.43 36.23 -13.17
C ASN A 6 24.20 36.83 -12.49
N SER A 7 23.76 38.03 -12.90
CA SER A 7 22.51 38.64 -12.43
C SER A 7 21.29 37.89 -12.98
N PHE A 8 21.28 37.58 -14.27
CA PHE A 8 20.21 36.82 -14.92
C PHE A 8 20.10 35.39 -14.38
N LEU A 9 21.23 34.71 -14.14
CA LEU A 9 21.25 33.40 -13.48
C LEU A 9 20.73 33.49 -12.04
N ARG A 10 21.09 34.51 -11.26
CA ARG A 10 20.55 34.69 -9.90
C ARG A 10 19.05 34.98 -9.88
N ILE A 11 18.52 35.72 -10.85
CA ILE A 11 17.08 36.04 -10.92
C ILE A 11 16.26 34.83 -11.40
N THR A 12 16.74 34.12 -12.44
CA THR A 12 16.08 32.92 -12.93
C THR A 12 16.07 31.81 -11.89
N PHE A 13 17.22 31.51 -11.26
CA PHE A 13 17.32 30.49 -10.22
C PHE A 13 16.67 30.90 -8.90
N GLY A 14 16.72 32.20 -8.54
CA GLY A 14 16.24 32.69 -7.25
C GLY A 14 14.76 33.09 -7.20
N ARG A 15 14.12 33.40 -8.34
CA ARG A 15 12.71 33.84 -8.36
C ARG A 15 11.83 33.05 -9.33
N ILE A 16 12.32 32.73 -10.53
CA ILE A 16 11.49 32.10 -11.56
C ILE A 16 11.30 30.61 -11.27
N ILE A 17 12.37 29.87 -11.00
CA ILE A 17 12.29 28.45 -10.62
C ILE A 17 11.38 28.21 -9.40
N PRO A 18 11.54 28.91 -8.26
CA PRO A 18 10.66 28.69 -7.11
C PRO A 18 9.21 29.10 -7.41
N PHE A 19 8.97 30.11 -8.23
CA PHE A 19 7.61 30.49 -8.63
C PHE A 19 6.93 29.41 -9.48
N ILE A 20 7.64 28.83 -10.46
CA ILE A 20 7.13 27.72 -11.28
C ILE A 20 6.88 26.47 -10.42
N LEU A 21 7.79 26.15 -9.48
CA LEU A 21 7.60 25.03 -8.57
C LEU A 21 6.39 25.26 -7.65
N LEU A 22 6.19 26.50 -7.17
CA LEU A 22 5.04 26.85 -6.34
C LEU A 22 3.72 26.72 -7.12
N THR A 23 3.65 27.23 -8.35
CA THR A 23 2.43 27.11 -9.16
C THR A 23 2.15 25.66 -9.53
N TYR A 24 3.17 24.87 -9.86
CA TYR A 24 3.04 23.43 -10.07
C TYR A 24 2.53 22.71 -8.82
N PHE A 25 3.07 23.06 -7.64
CA PHE A 25 2.64 22.47 -6.37
C PHE A 25 1.17 22.80 -6.07
N VAL A 26 0.77 24.08 -6.22
CA VAL A 26 -0.63 24.49 -6.04
C VAL A 26 -1.55 23.75 -7.03
N TYR A 27 -1.17 23.71 -8.30
CA TYR A 27 -1.91 22.97 -9.32
C TYR A 27 -2.08 21.49 -8.97
N TYR A 28 -1.00 20.82 -8.56
CA TYR A 28 -1.01 19.42 -8.16
C TYR A 28 -1.91 19.17 -6.94
N THR A 29 -1.83 20.01 -5.91
CA THR A 29 -2.67 19.86 -4.71
C THR A 29 -4.16 20.03 -5.01
N VAL A 30 -4.53 21.02 -5.81
CA VAL A 30 -5.94 21.22 -6.20
C VAL A 30 -6.44 20.02 -6.99
N PHE A 31 -5.70 19.59 -8.01
CA PHE A 31 -6.10 18.46 -8.84
C PHE A 31 -6.24 17.16 -8.03
N TYR A 32 -5.31 16.91 -7.10
CA TYR A 32 -5.36 15.77 -6.17
C TYR A 32 -6.62 15.81 -5.30
N THR A 33 -6.96 16.97 -4.72
CA THR A 33 -8.17 17.08 -3.89
C THR A 33 -9.47 16.90 -4.68
N VAL A 34 -9.52 17.39 -5.92
CA VAL A 34 -10.67 17.20 -6.81
C VAL A 34 -10.82 15.73 -7.21
N ALA A 35 -9.71 15.05 -7.50
CA ALA A 35 -9.71 13.62 -7.81
C ALA A 35 -10.30 12.80 -6.64
N ILE A 36 -9.79 12.99 -5.42
CA ILE A 36 -10.32 12.31 -4.21
C ILE A 36 -11.81 12.60 -4.03
N ARG A 37 -12.24 13.86 -4.13
CA ARG A 37 -13.65 14.24 -3.96
C ARG A 37 -14.53 13.59 -5.02
N SER A 38 -14.04 13.49 -6.26
CA SER A 38 -14.79 12.88 -7.35
C SER A 38 -14.95 11.37 -7.15
N GLN A 39 -13.90 10.68 -6.72
CA GLN A 39 -13.92 9.25 -6.41
C GLN A 39 -14.81 8.95 -5.20
N LEU A 40 -14.74 9.80 -4.17
CA LEU A 40 -15.65 9.73 -3.02
C LEU A 40 -17.11 9.91 -3.42
N LYS A 41 -17.40 10.84 -4.32
CA LYS A 41 -18.76 11.06 -4.82
C LYS A 41 -19.26 9.83 -5.58
N GLU A 42 -18.41 9.20 -6.38
CA GLU A 42 -18.72 7.97 -7.09
C GLU A 42 -19.01 6.81 -6.12
N TRP A 43 -18.16 6.59 -5.11
CA TRP A 43 -18.37 5.53 -4.12
C TRP A 43 -19.61 5.76 -3.25
N ASN A 44 -19.87 7.01 -2.90
CA ASN A 44 -21.06 7.43 -2.14
C ASN A 44 -22.33 7.56 -3.00
N SER A 45 -22.25 7.41 -4.32
CA SER A 45 -23.42 7.51 -5.20
C SER A 45 -24.32 6.27 -5.16
N VAL A 46 -23.84 5.19 -4.54
CA VAL A 46 -24.59 3.97 -4.31
C VAL A 46 -25.70 4.24 -3.27
N GLU A 47 -26.91 4.47 -3.78
CA GLU A 47 -28.19 4.61 -3.08
C GLU A 47 -28.36 5.82 -2.15
N SER A 48 -28.57 6.97 -2.79
CA SER A 48 -29.14 8.17 -2.18
C SER A 48 -30.66 8.02 -1.93
N ALA A 49 -31.06 7.15 -0.99
CA ALA A 49 -32.44 7.11 -0.51
C ALA A 49 -32.54 7.42 0.99
N ASP A 50 -31.55 7.00 1.80
CA ASP A 50 -31.63 7.18 3.24
C ASP A 50 -30.91 8.43 3.71
N THR A 51 -31.71 9.40 4.18
CA THR A 51 -31.26 10.57 4.94
C THR A 51 -30.98 10.24 6.41
N ILE A 52 -30.98 8.94 6.76
CA ILE A 52 -30.77 8.48 8.13
C ILE A 52 -29.36 8.85 8.58
N ARG A 53 -29.31 9.67 9.62
CA ARG A 53 -28.07 9.96 10.33
C ARG A 53 -27.83 8.84 11.33
N TYR A 54 -26.82 8.03 11.06
CA TYR A 54 -26.38 7.00 11.99
C TYR A 54 -25.68 7.63 13.19
N THR A 55 -26.00 7.13 14.38
CA THR A 55 -25.26 7.40 15.61
C THR A 55 -23.90 6.69 15.54
N GLU A 56 -22.91 7.15 16.31
CA GLU A 56 -21.58 6.52 16.33
C GLU A 56 -21.65 5.03 16.71
N GLU A 57 -22.54 4.65 17.63
CA GLU A 57 -22.72 3.24 18.03
C GLU A 57 -23.25 2.37 16.88
N GLU A 58 -24.27 2.84 16.17
CA GLU A 58 -24.81 2.18 14.98
C GLU A 58 -23.75 2.06 13.90
N TRP A 59 -22.91 3.08 13.75
CA TRP A 59 -21.84 3.06 12.79
C TRP A 59 -20.79 1.98 13.09
N GLN A 60 -20.44 1.81 14.36
CA GLN A 60 -19.55 0.72 14.80
C GLN A 60 -20.19 -0.66 14.59
N LEU A 61 -21.50 -0.80 14.78
CA LEU A 61 -22.21 -2.05 14.51
C LEU A 61 -22.21 -2.39 13.02
N ILE A 62 -22.43 -1.41 12.15
CA ILE A 62 -22.34 -1.60 10.70
C ILE A 62 -20.94 -2.06 10.32
N ARG A 63 -19.88 -1.40 10.83
CA ARG A 63 -18.49 -1.82 10.55
C ARG A 63 -18.20 -3.25 10.98
N ASN A 64 -18.66 -3.62 12.17
CA ASN A 64 -18.47 -4.98 12.68
C ASN A 64 -19.23 -6.01 11.82
N LYS A 65 -20.48 -5.72 11.47
CA LYS A 65 -21.29 -6.57 10.60
C LYS A 65 -20.63 -6.74 9.23
N THR A 66 -20.32 -5.64 8.55
CA THR A 66 -19.68 -5.62 7.24
C THR A 66 -18.35 -6.39 7.23
N PHE A 67 -17.53 -6.22 8.28
CA PHE A 67 -16.29 -6.98 8.41
C PHE A 67 -16.53 -8.49 8.56
N LEU A 68 -17.51 -8.89 9.36
CA LEU A 68 -17.86 -10.30 9.55
C LEU A 68 -18.44 -10.91 8.27
N ASP A 69 -19.30 -10.19 7.56
CA ASP A 69 -19.87 -10.61 6.28
C ASP A 69 -18.75 -10.85 5.24
N ALA A 70 -17.81 -9.91 5.11
CA ALA A 70 -16.68 -10.05 4.20
C ALA A 70 -15.75 -11.21 4.58
N ARG A 71 -15.50 -11.38 5.89
CA ARG A 71 -14.70 -12.49 6.40
C ARG A 71 -15.38 -13.84 6.18
N LEU A 72 -16.71 -13.90 6.32
CA LEU A 72 -17.50 -15.09 6.04
C LEU A 72 -17.39 -15.47 4.56
N VAL A 73 -17.54 -14.51 3.64
CA VAL A 73 -17.36 -14.75 2.21
C VAL A 73 -15.93 -15.20 1.90
N MET A 74 -14.92 -14.57 2.51
CA MET A 74 -13.52 -14.97 2.35
C MET A 74 -13.25 -16.39 2.84
N SER A 75 -13.90 -16.81 3.93
CA SER A 75 -13.73 -18.15 4.51
C SER A 75 -14.22 -19.29 3.60
N ALA A 76 -15.06 -18.99 2.62
CA ALA A 76 -15.49 -19.96 1.61
C ALA A 76 -14.35 -20.32 0.63
N SER A 77 -13.29 -19.51 0.55
CA SER A 77 -12.14 -19.77 -0.30
C SER A 77 -11.14 -20.74 0.36
N ASP A 78 -10.55 -21.61 -0.45
CA ASP A 78 -9.49 -22.54 -0.05
C ASP A 78 -8.09 -21.88 -0.03
N SER A 79 -7.99 -20.60 -0.39
CA SER A 79 -6.72 -19.86 -0.41
C SER A 79 -6.45 -19.12 0.91
N ILE A 80 -5.18 -18.80 1.16
CA ILE A 80 -4.81 -17.90 2.25
C ILE A 80 -5.34 -16.49 1.93
N GLY A 81 -6.18 -15.97 2.81
CA GLY A 81 -6.66 -14.60 2.82
C GLY A 81 -5.96 -13.76 3.89
N MET A 82 -6.13 -12.45 3.81
CA MET A 82 -5.62 -11.50 4.78
C MET A 82 -6.76 -10.68 5.38
N THR A 83 -6.77 -10.51 6.70
CA THR A 83 -7.67 -9.56 7.35
C THR A 83 -6.84 -8.46 7.99
N ILE A 84 -7.26 -7.21 7.78
CA ILE A 84 -6.64 -6.02 8.36
C ILE A 84 -7.69 -5.31 9.18
N ASN A 85 -7.47 -5.21 10.48
CA ASN A 85 -8.33 -4.52 11.42
C ASN A 85 -7.59 -3.30 11.97
N LEU A 86 -7.96 -2.12 11.48
CA LEU A 86 -7.31 -0.88 11.85
C LEU A 86 -7.65 -0.43 13.26
N ARG A 87 -8.86 -0.72 13.72
CA ARG A 87 -9.33 -0.38 15.07
C ARG A 87 -8.54 -1.12 16.15
N ASP A 88 -8.33 -2.41 15.96
CA ASP A 88 -7.60 -3.25 16.93
C ASP A 88 -6.09 -3.29 16.65
N SER A 89 -5.67 -2.63 15.55
CA SER A 89 -4.30 -2.60 15.06
C SER A 89 -3.71 -3.98 14.73
N LEU A 90 -4.53 -4.85 14.12
CA LEU A 90 -4.17 -6.24 13.83
C LEU A 90 -4.16 -6.51 12.33
N VAL A 91 -3.17 -7.29 11.90
CA VAL A 91 -3.16 -7.94 10.59
C VAL A 91 -3.05 -9.44 10.79
N GLN A 92 -3.92 -10.19 10.12
CA GLN A 92 -3.99 -11.64 10.24
C GLN A 92 -3.94 -12.28 8.86
N LEU A 93 -3.29 -13.45 8.79
CA LEU A 93 -3.45 -14.39 7.69
C LEU A 93 -4.44 -15.45 8.13
N GLU A 94 -5.41 -15.73 7.27
CA GLU A 94 -6.48 -16.65 7.56
C GLU A 94 -6.70 -17.62 6.41
N MET A 95 -7.17 -18.81 6.70
CA MET A 95 -7.61 -19.78 5.70
C MET A 95 -8.83 -20.50 6.25
N LYS A 96 -9.93 -20.54 5.49
CA LYS A 96 -11.22 -21.10 5.94
C LYS A 96 -11.69 -20.57 7.30
N GLY A 97 -11.45 -19.29 7.57
CA GLY A 97 -11.80 -18.62 8.84
C GLY A 97 -10.86 -18.92 10.02
N VAL A 98 -9.88 -19.81 9.85
CA VAL A 98 -8.86 -20.11 10.87
C VAL A 98 -7.70 -19.14 10.73
N VAL A 99 -7.33 -18.48 11.84
CA VAL A 99 -6.18 -17.58 11.90
C VAL A 99 -4.89 -18.40 11.94
N LEU A 100 -4.05 -18.25 10.91
CA LEU A 100 -2.75 -18.92 10.79
C LEU A 100 -1.64 -18.11 11.43
N ARG A 101 -1.70 -16.79 11.26
CA ARG A 101 -0.71 -15.84 11.80
C ARG A 101 -1.39 -14.52 12.13
N GLN A 102 -0.97 -13.90 13.21
CA GLN A 102 -1.46 -12.60 13.64
C GLN A 102 -0.28 -11.73 14.08
N VAL A 103 -0.30 -10.47 13.65
CA VAL A 103 0.66 -9.46 14.07
C VAL A 103 -0.10 -8.19 14.48
N LYS A 104 0.42 -7.51 15.51
CA LYS A 104 -0.02 -6.17 15.87
C LYS A 104 0.91 -5.15 15.20
N PHE A 105 0.35 -4.11 14.60
CA PHE A 105 1.12 -3.06 13.96
C PHE A 105 1.26 -1.83 14.88
N ASP A 106 2.35 -1.09 14.73
CA ASP A 106 2.69 0.03 15.62
C ASP A 106 1.99 1.33 15.22
N LYS A 107 1.94 1.57 13.90
CA LYS A 107 1.40 2.78 13.30
C LYS A 107 0.67 2.43 12.02
N PHE A 108 -0.32 3.26 11.67
CA PHE A 108 -0.91 3.27 10.35
C PHE A 108 -1.12 4.71 9.86
N GLU A 109 -1.09 4.89 8.55
CA GLU A 109 -1.41 6.13 7.87
C GLU A 109 -2.49 5.84 6.83
N MET A 110 -3.53 6.66 6.79
CA MET A 110 -4.69 6.42 5.95
C MET A 110 -5.04 7.67 5.17
N SER A 111 -5.29 7.51 3.87
CA SER A 111 -5.77 8.60 3.02
C SER A 111 -7.08 9.21 3.55
N ARG A 112 -7.26 10.51 3.29
CA ARG A 112 -8.49 11.23 3.65
C ARG A 112 -9.75 10.67 2.97
N PHE A 113 -9.57 9.94 1.87
CA PHE A 113 -10.63 9.20 1.18
C PHE A 113 -11.44 8.35 2.15
N TYR A 114 -10.79 7.50 2.94
CA TYR A 114 -11.47 6.57 3.84
C TYR A 114 -12.29 7.25 4.95
N LYS A 115 -11.91 8.48 5.35
CA LYS A 115 -12.67 9.28 6.33
C LYS A 115 -13.95 9.89 5.75
N GLY A 116 -14.08 9.95 4.42
CA GLY A 116 -15.22 10.55 3.72
C GLY A 116 -16.28 9.54 3.27
N LEU A 117 -16.15 8.27 3.64
CA LEU A 117 -17.11 7.23 3.28
C LEU A 117 -18.37 7.33 4.13
N THR A 118 -19.53 7.27 3.47
CA THR A 118 -20.82 7.15 4.17
C THR A 118 -21.03 5.73 4.68
N PRO A 119 -21.84 5.52 5.73
CA PRO A 119 -22.09 4.19 6.28
C PRO A 119 -22.58 3.16 5.28
N VAL A 120 -23.51 3.56 4.42
CA VAL A 120 -24.09 2.72 3.38
C VAL A 120 -23.04 2.37 2.31
N ALA A 121 -22.30 3.37 1.82
CA ALA A 121 -21.25 3.13 0.83
C ALA A 121 -20.17 2.19 1.37
N TYR A 122 -19.76 2.37 2.62
CA TYR A 122 -18.82 1.44 3.25
C TYR A 122 -19.39 0.03 3.33
N ALA A 123 -20.62 -0.14 3.81
CA ALA A 123 -21.23 -1.47 3.90
C ALA A 123 -21.30 -2.15 2.52
N ASN A 124 -21.63 -1.39 1.47
CA ASN A 124 -21.72 -1.91 0.12
C ASN A 124 -20.35 -2.32 -0.45
N HIS A 125 -19.32 -1.49 -0.29
CA HIS A 125 -18.00 -1.76 -0.88
C HIS A 125 -17.12 -2.70 -0.03
N PHE A 126 -17.30 -2.74 1.29
CA PHE A 126 -16.46 -3.51 2.21
C PHE A 126 -17.13 -4.79 2.74
N SER A 127 -18.37 -5.10 2.36
CA SER A 127 -19.05 -6.35 2.76
C SER A 127 -18.57 -7.58 2.01
N THR A 128 -17.83 -7.39 0.93
CA THR A 128 -17.17 -8.44 0.18
C THR A 128 -15.66 -8.32 0.30
N PRO A 129 -14.92 -9.46 0.33
CA PRO A 129 -13.47 -9.41 0.32
C PRO A 129 -12.96 -8.84 -1.01
N PHE A 130 -11.95 -8.00 -0.94
CA PHE A 130 -11.27 -7.47 -2.11
C PHE A 130 -10.32 -8.51 -2.69
N THR A 131 -10.15 -8.53 -4.01
CA THR A 131 -9.15 -9.38 -4.65
C THR A 131 -7.88 -8.59 -4.91
N ILE A 132 -6.73 -9.22 -4.68
CA ILE A 132 -5.45 -8.61 -4.97
C ILE A 132 -5.22 -8.58 -6.49
N GLY A 133 -4.95 -7.40 -7.02
CA GLY A 133 -4.63 -7.17 -8.44
C GLY A 133 -3.15 -7.32 -8.73
N GLU A 134 -2.34 -6.34 -8.30
CA GLU A 134 -0.89 -6.31 -8.48
C GLU A 134 -0.20 -6.27 -7.10
N ILE A 135 0.89 -7.02 -6.96
CA ILE A 135 1.73 -7.04 -5.75
C ILE A 135 3.15 -6.69 -6.16
N GLU A 136 3.73 -5.64 -5.58
CA GLU A 136 5.11 -5.25 -5.80
C GLU A 136 5.83 -5.06 -4.45
N GLY A 137 7.11 -5.42 -4.37
CA GLY A 137 7.89 -5.26 -3.13
C GLY A 137 9.37 -5.00 -3.40
N SER A 138 10.05 -4.51 -2.37
CA SER A 138 11.51 -4.33 -2.35
C SER A 138 12.26 -5.66 -2.32
N ILE A 139 11.59 -6.73 -1.86
CA ILE A 139 12.12 -8.08 -1.75
C ILE A 139 11.49 -9.02 -2.79
N VAL A 140 12.21 -10.09 -3.13
CA VAL A 140 11.70 -11.14 -4.01
C VAL A 140 10.67 -11.98 -3.25
N LYS A 141 9.51 -12.19 -3.89
CA LYS A 141 8.39 -12.94 -3.31
C LYS A 141 8.74 -14.41 -3.09
N GLU A 142 9.31 -15.04 -4.11
CA GLU A 142 9.74 -16.45 -4.05
C GLU A 142 11.27 -16.51 -4.25
N PRO A 143 12.07 -16.57 -3.18
CA PRO A 143 13.51 -16.65 -3.30
C PRO A 143 13.91 -18.02 -3.89
N ILE A 144 14.47 -18.01 -5.09
CA ILE A 144 14.97 -19.24 -5.72
C ILE A 144 16.40 -19.49 -5.24
N THR A 145 16.61 -20.57 -4.48
CA THR A 145 17.96 -21.03 -4.13
C THR A 145 18.42 -22.11 -5.09
N VAL A 146 19.33 -21.78 -6.01
CA VAL A 146 19.95 -22.77 -6.88
C VAL A 146 21.02 -23.52 -6.09
N ARG A 147 20.74 -24.78 -5.75
CA ARG A 147 21.71 -25.66 -5.09
C ARG A 147 22.50 -26.43 -6.15
N LYS A 148 23.82 -26.35 -6.11
CA LYS A 148 24.68 -27.29 -6.84
C LYS A 148 24.72 -28.59 -6.05
N VAL A 149 24.42 -29.70 -6.72
CA VAL A 149 24.52 -31.02 -6.11
C VAL A 149 26.01 -31.32 -5.86
N PRO A 150 26.42 -31.66 -4.63
CA PRO A 150 27.79 -32.05 -4.34
C PRO A 150 28.10 -33.36 -5.07
N LYS A 151 29.29 -33.47 -5.65
CA LYS A 151 29.69 -34.66 -6.40
C LYS A 151 30.18 -35.78 -5.47
N ASP A 152 30.69 -35.42 -4.30
CA ASP A 152 31.28 -36.36 -3.34
C ASP A 152 30.85 -36.10 -1.88
N THR A 153 30.89 -37.15 -1.06
CA THR A 153 30.56 -37.13 0.37
C THR A 153 31.46 -36.22 1.20
N ILE A 154 32.71 -36.00 0.74
CA ILE A 154 33.67 -35.08 1.38
C ILE A 154 33.31 -33.61 1.05
N GLU A 155 32.87 -33.32 -0.18
CA GLU A 155 32.36 -32.00 -0.57
C GLU A 155 31.01 -31.67 0.09
N ALA A 156 30.21 -32.68 0.42
CA ALA A 156 28.96 -32.51 1.16
C ALA A 156 29.20 -32.06 2.62
N ALA A 157 30.27 -32.53 3.26
CA ALA A 157 30.62 -32.13 4.63
C ALA A 157 31.24 -30.72 4.70
N GLN A 158 31.90 -30.26 3.63
CA GLN A 158 32.51 -28.92 3.57
C GLN A 158 31.53 -27.83 3.10
N ASN A 159 30.41 -28.20 2.47
CA ASN A 159 29.31 -27.29 2.16
C ASN A 159 28.46 -26.99 3.41
N GLU A 160 29.08 -26.52 4.48
CA GLU A 160 28.34 -25.92 5.59
C GLU A 160 27.68 -24.64 5.08
N VAL A 161 26.36 -24.60 5.22
CA VAL A 161 25.54 -23.45 4.82
C VAL A 161 25.92 -22.27 5.70
N LYS A 162 26.80 -21.40 5.20
CA LYS A 162 26.94 -20.05 5.75
C LYS A 162 25.62 -19.33 5.47
N VAL A 163 24.72 -19.36 6.47
CA VAL A 163 23.54 -18.50 6.46
C VAL A 163 24.09 -17.07 6.47
N ASP A 164 23.99 -16.40 5.33
CA ASP A 164 24.39 -15.01 5.19
C ASP A 164 23.45 -14.15 6.03
N THR A 165 23.82 -13.91 7.28
CA THR A 165 23.08 -13.04 8.21
C THR A 165 23.42 -11.56 8.01
N THR A 166 24.27 -11.24 7.03
CA THR A 166 24.90 -9.91 6.89
C THR A 166 24.01 -8.90 6.14
N GLY A 167 23.00 -9.36 5.40
CA GLY A 167 22.10 -8.50 4.63
C GLY A 167 20.76 -8.26 5.33
N VAL A 168 20.65 -7.20 6.14
CA VAL A 168 19.33 -6.71 6.60
C VAL A 168 18.72 -5.90 5.46
N GLU A 169 17.99 -6.57 4.57
CA GLU A 169 17.27 -5.91 3.48
C GLU A 169 16.05 -5.14 4.04
N PHE A 170 15.85 -3.90 3.62
CA PHE A 170 14.67 -3.12 4.00
C PHE A 170 13.43 -3.68 3.31
N VAL A 171 12.40 -4.01 4.10
CA VAL A 171 11.17 -4.64 3.59
C VAL A 171 10.07 -3.60 3.44
N GLU A 172 9.67 -3.36 2.19
CA GLU A 172 8.52 -2.53 1.83
C GLU A 172 7.80 -3.21 0.66
N TRP A 173 6.49 -3.35 0.75
CA TRP A 173 5.69 -3.92 -0.32
C TRP A 173 4.29 -3.33 -0.31
N HIS A 174 3.68 -3.28 -1.48
CA HIS A 174 2.33 -2.76 -1.67
C HIS A 174 1.56 -3.65 -2.62
N PHE A 175 0.24 -3.60 -2.48
CA PHE A 175 -0.64 -4.26 -3.41
C PHE A 175 -1.88 -3.43 -3.68
N THR A 176 -2.43 -3.65 -4.87
CA THR A 176 -3.70 -3.04 -5.28
C THR A 176 -4.86 -3.99 -5.02
N LEU A 177 -5.96 -3.43 -4.53
CA LEU A 177 -7.20 -4.14 -4.25
C LEU A 177 -8.24 -3.75 -5.29
N ASP A 178 -8.71 -4.74 -6.06
CA ASP A 178 -9.68 -4.59 -7.16
C ASP A 178 -9.38 -3.43 -8.11
N SER A 179 -8.10 -3.07 -8.26
CA SER A 179 -7.65 -1.90 -9.02
C SER A 179 -8.32 -0.59 -8.58
N ALA A 180 -8.67 -0.45 -7.31
CA ALA A 180 -9.32 0.75 -6.77
C ALA A 180 -8.64 1.30 -5.52
N LEU A 181 -8.14 0.43 -4.64
CA LEU A 181 -7.46 0.81 -3.39
C LEU A 181 -6.01 0.30 -3.39
N MET A 182 -5.14 0.91 -2.58
CA MET A 182 -3.77 0.45 -2.39
C MET A 182 -3.48 0.28 -0.91
N VAL A 183 -2.88 -0.85 -0.56
CA VAL A 183 -2.40 -1.12 0.80
C VAL A 183 -0.89 -1.35 0.75
N SER A 184 -0.17 -0.64 1.60
CA SER A 184 1.27 -0.62 1.69
C SER A 184 1.71 -1.08 3.06
N PHE A 185 2.67 -1.99 3.10
CA PHE A 185 3.33 -2.47 4.31
C PHE A 185 4.77 -1.98 4.34
N VAL A 186 5.12 -1.29 5.41
CA VAL A 186 6.43 -0.69 5.61
C VAL A 186 7.03 -1.24 6.90
N GLN A 187 8.32 -1.58 6.86
CA GLN A 187 9.06 -1.96 8.05
C GLN A 187 9.03 -0.86 9.12
N SER A 188 8.62 -1.20 10.36
CA SER A 188 8.66 -0.30 11.52
C SER A 188 10.01 -0.31 12.26
N ASP A 189 10.71 -1.44 12.23
CA ASP A 189 11.99 -1.62 12.93
C ASP A 189 13.05 -0.61 12.45
N GLN A 190 13.85 -0.12 13.39
CA GLN A 190 15.01 0.68 13.06
C GLN A 190 15.94 -0.13 12.14
N LEU A 191 16.36 0.50 11.04
CA LEU A 191 17.35 -0.05 10.14
C LEU A 191 18.66 -0.24 10.88
N ASN A 192 18.99 -1.47 11.25
CA ASN A 192 20.31 -1.85 11.75
C ASN A 192 21.30 -2.00 10.56
N GLY A 193 21.37 -0.98 9.70
CA GLY A 193 22.21 -0.97 8.50
C GLY A 193 21.94 0.21 7.55
N PRO A 194 22.82 0.48 6.58
CA PRO A 194 22.62 1.54 5.60
C PRO A 194 21.44 1.22 4.67
N VAL A 195 20.64 2.24 4.33
CA VAL A 195 19.58 2.13 3.32
C VAL A 195 20.22 1.67 2.00
N THR A 196 19.85 0.49 1.52
CA THR A 196 20.41 -0.03 0.27
C THR A 196 19.96 0.82 -0.93
N LEU A 197 20.86 0.98 -1.91
CA LEU A 197 20.54 1.65 -3.17
C LEU A 197 19.36 0.99 -3.91
N ALA A 198 19.15 -0.31 -3.71
CA ALA A 198 18.00 -1.04 -4.23
C ALA A 198 16.67 -0.50 -3.66
N THR A 199 16.59 -0.29 -2.35
CA THR A 199 15.43 0.32 -1.68
C THR A 199 15.17 1.74 -2.19
N LEU A 200 16.23 2.54 -2.33
CA LEU A 200 16.11 3.91 -2.82
C LEU A 200 15.62 3.93 -4.28
N LYS A 201 16.20 3.08 -5.14
CA LYS A 201 15.79 2.90 -6.54
C LYS A 201 14.35 2.39 -6.65
N TYR A 202 13.90 1.54 -5.73
CA TYR A 202 12.50 1.08 -5.67
C TYR A 202 11.56 2.24 -5.36
N ARG A 203 11.83 3.01 -4.30
CA ARG A 203 11.03 4.19 -3.95
C ARG A 203 10.97 5.22 -5.08
N PHE A 204 12.11 5.54 -5.69
CA PHE A 204 12.15 6.45 -6.83
C PHE A 204 11.36 5.93 -8.02
N ARG A 205 11.51 4.66 -8.39
CA ARG A 205 10.74 4.06 -9.49
C ARG A 205 9.24 4.12 -9.22
N ARG A 206 8.81 3.83 -7.99
CA ARG A 206 7.40 3.89 -7.58
C ARG A 206 6.83 5.30 -7.68
N HIS A 207 7.52 6.29 -7.10
CA HIS A 207 7.07 7.68 -7.17
C HIS A 207 7.09 8.20 -8.61
N LEU A 208 8.09 7.84 -9.42
CA LEU A 208 8.12 8.21 -10.83
C LEU A 208 7.00 7.57 -11.64
N LYS A 209 6.68 6.28 -11.44
CA LYS A 209 5.55 5.60 -12.09
C LYS A 209 4.23 6.33 -11.77
N THR A 210 3.98 6.59 -10.49
CA THR A 210 2.80 7.33 -10.01
C THR A 210 2.74 8.74 -10.60
N LEU A 211 3.86 9.47 -10.60
CA LEU A 211 3.93 10.82 -11.17
C LEU A 211 3.74 10.83 -12.69
N ILE A 212 4.30 9.86 -13.41
CA ILE A 212 4.16 9.75 -14.87
C ILE A 212 2.72 9.39 -15.23
N GLU A 213 2.10 8.44 -14.53
CA GLU A 213 0.70 8.06 -14.76
C GLU A 213 -0.25 9.22 -14.43
N THR A 214 -0.02 9.92 -13.31
CA THR A 214 -0.77 11.11 -12.93
C THR A 214 -0.56 12.24 -13.95
N ASN A 215 0.67 12.49 -14.40
CA ASN A 215 0.95 13.57 -15.34
C ASN A 215 0.45 13.23 -16.76
N ARG A 216 0.54 11.98 -17.20
CA ARG A 216 0.02 11.53 -18.50
C ARG A 216 -1.51 11.61 -18.57
N SER A 217 -2.21 11.27 -17.49
CA SER A 217 -3.67 11.44 -17.40
C SER A 217 -4.05 12.92 -17.34
N THR A 218 -3.34 13.72 -16.55
CA THR A 218 -3.53 15.17 -16.43
C THR A 218 -3.29 15.91 -17.76
N LEU A 219 -2.21 15.60 -18.47
CA LEU A 219 -1.90 16.17 -19.79
C LEU A 219 -2.93 15.79 -20.87
N ARG A 220 -3.65 14.68 -20.67
CA ARG A 220 -4.75 14.23 -21.55
C ARG A 220 -6.12 14.74 -21.08
N PHE A 221 -6.17 15.64 -20.10
CA PHE A 221 -7.41 16.12 -19.45
C PHE A 221 -8.31 14.99 -18.95
N ARG A 222 -7.74 13.81 -18.68
CA ARG A 222 -8.45 12.68 -18.07
C ARG A 222 -8.24 12.72 -16.57
N LYS A 223 -9.25 12.28 -15.83
CA LYS A 223 -9.16 12.13 -14.37
C LYS A 223 -7.95 11.21 -14.06
N PRO A 224 -7.10 11.56 -13.09
CA PRO A 224 -6.01 10.70 -12.70
C PRO A 224 -6.60 9.51 -11.95
N ASP A 225 -6.18 8.30 -12.32
CA ASP A 225 -6.51 7.09 -11.59
C ASP A 225 -5.71 7.13 -10.28
N LEU A 226 -6.33 7.70 -9.24
CA LEU A 226 -5.73 7.79 -7.92
C LEU A 226 -6.21 6.61 -7.09
N TYR A 227 -5.25 5.86 -6.54
CA TYR A 227 -5.50 4.78 -5.60
C TYR A 227 -5.39 5.33 -4.18
N PRO A 228 -6.48 5.37 -3.38
CA PRO A 228 -6.41 5.72 -1.97
C PRO A 228 -5.50 4.75 -1.22
N GLU A 229 -4.36 5.27 -0.76
CA GLU A 229 -3.36 4.48 -0.06
C GLU A 229 -3.64 4.38 1.44
N MET A 230 -3.37 3.19 1.97
CA MET A 230 -3.29 2.89 3.40
C MET A 230 -1.93 2.26 3.69
N THR A 231 -1.16 2.86 4.59
CA THR A 231 0.18 2.41 4.94
C THR A 231 0.19 1.86 6.36
N ILE A 232 0.68 0.65 6.53
CA ILE A 232 0.72 -0.08 7.80
C ILE A 232 2.18 -0.39 8.14
N PHE A 233 2.57 -0.10 9.38
CA PHE A 233 3.94 -0.27 9.85
C PHE A 233 4.08 -1.51 10.73
N ILE A 234 4.82 -2.52 10.26
CA ILE A 234 5.01 -3.80 10.96
C ILE A 234 6.50 -4.20 11.01
N PRO A 235 6.91 -5.08 11.93
CA PRO A 235 8.29 -5.56 12.01
C PRO A 235 8.76 -6.24 10.70
N ALA A 236 10.06 -6.18 10.43
CA ALA A 236 10.64 -6.63 9.16
C ALA A 236 10.39 -8.12 8.87
N ASN A 237 10.56 -8.95 9.91
CA ASN A 237 10.36 -10.40 9.83
C ASN A 237 8.89 -10.73 9.51
N GLU A 238 7.97 -9.97 10.08
CA GLU A 238 6.53 -10.12 9.85
C GLU A 238 6.17 -9.64 8.45
N ALA A 239 6.64 -8.46 8.04
CA ALA A 239 6.44 -7.94 6.68
C ALA A 239 6.88 -8.95 5.62
N LYS A 240 8.05 -9.56 5.82
CA LYS A 240 8.60 -10.58 4.94
C LYS A 240 7.75 -11.85 4.93
N SER A 241 7.33 -12.33 6.10
CA SER A 241 6.48 -13.52 6.21
C SER A 241 5.14 -13.33 5.51
N PHE A 242 4.47 -12.20 5.74
CA PHE A 242 3.17 -11.89 5.15
C PHE A 242 3.28 -11.75 3.62
N TYR A 243 4.29 -11.03 3.13
CA TYR A 243 4.50 -10.86 1.69
C TYR A 243 4.68 -12.19 0.95
N ARG A 244 5.40 -13.14 1.55
CA ARG A 244 5.68 -14.45 0.97
C ARG A 244 4.52 -15.43 1.09
N ALA A 245 3.76 -15.34 2.17
CA ALA A 245 2.61 -16.21 2.41
C ALA A 245 1.38 -15.84 1.56
N LEU A 246 1.25 -14.58 1.18
CA LEU A 246 0.08 -14.08 0.48
C LEU A 246 0.08 -14.53 -1.00
N PRO A 247 -0.97 -15.22 -1.49
CA PRO A 247 -1.04 -15.61 -2.89
C PRO A 247 -1.21 -14.38 -3.81
N PRO A 248 -0.77 -14.46 -5.09
CA PRO A 248 -0.88 -13.34 -6.04
C PRO A 248 -2.30 -12.78 -6.24
N ARG A 249 -3.30 -13.66 -6.18
CA ARG A 249 -4.74 -13.32 -6.27
C ARG A 249 -5.46 -13.69 -4.97
N GLY A 250 -4.83 -13.38 -3.84
CA GLY A 250 -5.45 -13.58 -2.53
C GLY A 250 -6.62 -12.63 -2.29
N GLN A 251 -7.43 -12.97 -1.30
CA GLN A 251 -8.53 -12.14 -0.83
C GLN A 251 -8.10 -11.34 0.40
N VAL A 252 -8.56 -10.11 0.50
CA VAL A 252 -8.24 -9.20 1.60
C VAL A 252 -9.51 -8.57 2.14
N VAL A 253 -9.67 -8.61 3.46
CA VAL A 253 -10.79 -7.98 4.17
C VAL A 253 -10.25 -6.83 5.01
N LEU A 254 -10.89 -5.66 4.91
CA LEU A 254 -10.49 -4.44 5.61
C LEU A 254 -11.57 -3.99 6.59
N LYS A 255 -11.17 -3.72 7.84
CA LYS A 255 -11.98 -3.03 8.84
C LYS A 255 -11.32 -1.70 9.18
N LEU A 256 -12.03 -0.60 8.87
CA LEU A 256 -11.60 0.77 9.09
C LEU A 256 -11.91 1.29 10.50
#